data_AF-A0A4Q3ZLH1-F1
#
_entry.id   AF-A0A4Q3ZLH1-F1
#
_cell.length_a   1.000
_cell.length_b   1.000
_cell.length_c   1.000
_cell.angle_alpha   90.00
_cell.angle_beta   90.00
_cell.angle_gamma   90.00
#
_symmetry.space_group_name_H-M   'P 1'
#
loop_
_entity.id
_entity.type
_entity.pdbx_description
1 polymer ?
#
loop_
_entity_poly.entity_id
_entity_poly.type
_entity_poly.pdbx_seq_one_letter_code
_entity_poly.pdbx_strand_id
1 'polypeptide(L)'
;MLLTLVDKETFDYHEATHEVIAEKQSDCVPLIGDLVKDGHSLSAFTVYRVEGRVFRSKPTKNGEHSDFTHVYLLVSTVSEH
;
A
#
# COMPACT_ATOMS: atom_id res chain seq x y z
N MET A 1 2.44 -9.24 6.52
CA MET A 1 1.33 -8.27 6.44
C MET A 1 1.10 -7.92 4.98
N LEU A 2 -0.15 -7.81 4.54
CA LEU A 2 -0.47 -7.45 3.15
C LEU A 2 -0.37 -5.94 2.98
N LEU A 3 0.50 -5.47 2.09
CA LEU A 3 0.54 -4.09 1.63
C LEU A 3 -0.24 -3.99 0.32
N THR A 4 -1.20 -3.08 0.25
CA THR A 4 -1.95 -2.79 -0.98
C THR A 4 -1.69 -1.34 -1.36
N LEU A 5 -1.11 -1.13 -2.53
CA LEU A 5 -0.88 0.19 -3.10
C LEU A 5 -2.15 0.66 -3.78
N VAL A 6 -2.59 1.86 -3.46
CA VAL A 6 -3.78 2.50 -4.03
C VAL A 6 -3.45 3.95 -4.35
N ASP A 7 -3.99 4.47 -5.44
CA ASP A 7 -3.80 5.86 -5.79
C ASP A 7 -4.48 6.77 -4.74
N LYS A 8 -3.75 7.76 -4.24
CA LYS A 8 -4.25 8.69 -3.23
C LYS A 8 -5.47 9.48 -3.71
N GLU A 9 -5.53 9.84 -5.00
CA GLU A 9 -6.59 10.68 -5.55
C GLU A 9 -7.90 9.91 -5.72
N THR A 10 -7.83 8.61 -5.96
CA THR A 10 -9.01 7.75 -6.18
C THR A 10 -9.42 6.96 -4.93
N PHE A 11 -8.62 7.00 -3.86
CA PHE A 11 -8.92 6.28 -2.64
C PHE A 11 -10.07 6.92 -1.86
N ASP A 12 -11.21 6.21 -1.79
CA ASP A 12 -12.30 6.51 -0.86
C ASP A 12 -12.26 5.55 0.33
N TYR A 13 -12.32 6.09 1.54
CA TYR A 13 -12.37 5.30 2.78
C TYR A 13 -13.76 4.71 3.04
N HIS A 14 -14.81 5.32 2.48
CA HIS A 14 -16.21 4.95 2.68
C HIS A 14 -16.65 3.83 1.73
N GLU A 15 -16.06 3.75 0.54
CA GLU A 15 -16.38 2.73 -0.46
C GLU A 15 -15.38 1.57 -0.45
N ALA A 16 -15.89 0.36 -0.68
CA ALA A 16 -15.06 -0.84 -0.71
C ALA A 16 -14.22 -0.96 -2.00
N THR A 17 -14.61 -0.26 -3.06
CA THR A 17 -13.97 -0.28 -4.38
C THR A 17 -12.88 0.77 -4.45
N HIS A 18 -11.64 0.37 -4.16
CA HIS A 18 -10.45 1.13 -4.45
C HIS A 18 -9.72 0.47 -5.63
N GLU A 19 -9.21 1.27 -6.56
CA GLU A 19 -8.38 0.75 -7.65
C GLU A 19 -7.02 0.34 -7.08
N VAL A 20 -6.82 -0.97 -7.00
CA VAL A 20 -5.58 -1.56 -6.50
C VAL A 20 -4.53 -1.48 -7.59
N ILE A 21 -3.44 -0.75 -7.30
CA ILE A 21 -2.27 -0.68 -8.17
C ILE A 21 -1.49 -2.00 -8.08
N ALA A 22 -1.16 -2.40 -6.85
CA ALA A 22 -0.36 -3.59 -6.58
C ALA A 22 -0.58 -4.12 -5.16
N GLU A 23 -0.33 -5.41 -4.97
CA GLU A 23 -0.34 -6.05 -3.67
C GLU A 23 0.98 -6.77 -3.39
N LYS A 24 1.49 -6.63 -2.16
CA LYS A 24 2.77 -7.20 -1.75
C LYS A 24 2.73 -7.67 -0.31
N GLN A 25 3.22 -8.89 -0.07
CA GLN A 25 3.50 -9.33 1.29
C GLN A 25 4.79 -8.69 1.80
N SER A 26 4.72 -8.10 2.99
CA SER A 26 5.87 -7.48 3.66
C SER A 26 5.77 -7.63 5.16
N ASP A 27 6.94 -7.70 5.81
CA ASP A 27 7.06 -7.64 7.27
C ASP A 27 7.34 -6.21 7.76
N CYS A 28 7.62 -5.28 6.84
CA CYS A 28 7.79 -3.86 7.15
C CYS A 28 6.70 -3.00 6.49
N VAL A 29 6.29 -1.95 7.20
CA VAL A 29 5.40 -0.90 6.67
C VAL A 29 6.28 0.27 6.22
N PRO A 30 6.23 0.68 4.93
CA PRO A 30 6.89 1.90 4.47
C PRO A 30 6.46 3.14 5.26
N LEU A 31 7.33 4.15 5.33
CA LEU A 31 7.03 5.45 5.92
C LEU A 31 6.46 6.41 4.87
N ILE A 32 5.78 7.46 5.34
CA ILE A 32 5.35 8.55 4.46
C ILE A 32 6.61 9.23 3.89
N GLY A 33 6.65 9.41 2.59
CA GLY A 33 7.79 9.92 1.84
C GLY A 33 8.68 8.83 1.23
N ASP A 34 8.56 7.58 1.65
CA ASP A 34 9.31 6.47 1.05
C ASP A 34 8.90 6.25 -0.41
N LEU A 35 9.83 5.68 -1.18
CA LEU A 35 9.60 5.31 -2.57
C LEU A 35 9.35 3.80 -2.67
N VAL A 36 8.25 3.42 -3.30
CA VAL A 36 7.94 2.04 -3.66
C VAL A 36 8.12 1.88 -5.15
N LYS A 37 8.90 0.89 -5.55
CA LYS A 37 9.08 0.53 -6.96
C LYS A 37 8.22 -0.68 -7.25
N ASP A 38 7.43 -0.57 -8.31
CA ASP A 38 6.62 -1.67 -8.84
C ASP A 38 7.00 -1.92 -10.31
N GLY A 39 7.26 -3.18 -10.66
CA GLY A 39 7.70 -3.55 -12.00
C GLY A 39 8.60 -4.78 -12.02
N HIS A 40 8.64 -5.45 -13.18
CA HIS A 40 9.31 -6.75 -13.35
C HIS A 40 10.72 -6.66 -13.99
N SER A 41 11.15 -5.49 -14.46
CA SER A 41 12.45 -5.31 -15.12
C SER A 41 13.14 -4.01 -14.72
N LEU A 42 14.48 -3.98 -14.80
CA LEU A 42 15.31 -2.81 -14.48
C LEU A 42 15.02 -1.58 -15.36
N SER A 43 14.32 -1.77 -16.48
CA SER A 43 14.02 -0.75 -17.48
C SER A 43 12.55 -0.29 -17.49
N ALA A 44 11.68 -0.90 -16.68
CA ALA A 44 10.26 -0.57 -16.63
C ALA A 44 9.72 -0.77 -15.20
N PHE A 45 10.17 0.06 -14.27
CA PHE A 45 9.55 0.17 -12.96
C PHE A 45 8.85 1.52 -12.83
N THR A 46 7.61 1.50 -12.35
CA THR A 46 6.92 2.70 -11.92
C THR A 46 7.35 2.99 -10.48
N VAL A 47 7.73 4.23 -10.21
CA VAL A 47 8.06 4.68 -8.86
C VAL A 47 6.85 5.38 -8.28
N TYR A 48 6.45 4.95 -7.10
CA TYR A 48 5.37 5.53 -6.33
C TYR A 48 5.94 6.14 -5.05
N ARG A 49 5.49 7.34 -4.70
CA ARG A 49 5.79 7.95 -3.40
C ARG A 49 4.67 7.63 -2.43
N VAL A 50 5.02 7.20 -1.22
CA VAL A 50 4.04 6.98 -0.14
C VAL A 50 3.59 8.32 0.42
N GLU A 51 2.31 8.60 0.27
CA GLU A 51 1.66 9.83 0.73
C GLU A 51 0.88 9.62 2.04
N GLY A 52 0.44 8.39 2.30
CA GLY A 52 -0.37 8.07 3.47
C GLY A 52 -0.45 6.57 3.75
N ARG A 53 -0.96 6.22 4.92
CA ARG A 53 -1.09 4.84 5.38
C ARG A 53 -2.42 4.65 6.07
N VAL A 54 -3.13 3.59 5.70
CA VAL A 54 -4.38 3.20 6.34
C VAL A 54 -4.23 1.76 6.81
N PHE A 55 -4.28 1.57 8.13
CA PHE A 55 -4.13 0.27 8.76
C PHE A 55 -5.50 -0.40 8.92
N ARG A 56 -5.60 -1.65 8.48
CA ARG A 56 -6.80 -2.49 8.58
C ARG A 56 -6.45 -3.86 9.15
N SER A 57 -7.33 -4.37 9.99
CA SER A 57 -7.18 -5.69 10.60
C SER A 57 -8.39 -6.54 10.25
N LYS A 58 -8.15 -7.77 9.81
CA LYS A 58 -9.21 -8.78 9.81
C LYS A 58 -9.54 -9.11 11.27
N PRO A 59 -10.80 -9.50 11.56
CA PRO A 59 -11.14 -10.00 12.89
C PRO A 59 -10.18 -11.13 13.29
N THR A 60 -9.39 -10.93 14.33
CA THR A 60 -8.46 -11.95 14.82
C THR A 60 -9.24 -13.01 15.60
N LYS A 61 -8.81 -14.27 15.50
CA LYS A 61 -9.32 -15.33 16.39
C LYS A 61 -8.74 -15.09 17.79
N ASN A 62 -9.48 -15.47 18.83
CA ASN A 62 -9.05 -15.30 20.22
C ASN A 62 -7.62 -15.84 20.43
N GLY A 63 -6.72 -14.97 20.89
CA GLY A 63 -5.33 -15.30 21.22
C GLY A 63 -4.28 -14.91 20.18
N GLU A 64 -4.65 -14.37 19.02
CA GLU A 64 -3.67 -13.80 18.07
C GLU A 64 -3.33 -12.34 18.40
N HIS A 65 -2.03 -12.06 18.52
CA HIS A 65 -1.46 -10.74 18.81
C HIS A 65 -0.95 -10.02 17.55
N SER A 66 -1.68 -10.08 16.43
CA SER A 66 -1.32 -9.27 15.26
C SER A 66 -2.07 -7.94 15.31
N ASP A 67 -1.32 -6.84 15.41
CA ASP A 67 -1.93 -5.50 15.48
C ASP A 67 -2.65 -5.15 14.17
N PHE A 68 -2.03 -5.46 13.01
CA PHE A 68 -2.57 -5.17 11.69
C PHE A 68 -2.21 -6.24 10.65
N THR A 69 -3.22 -6.72 9.90
CA THR A 69 -3.03 -7.75 8.87
C THR A 69 -2.87 -7.16 7.47
N HIS A 70 -3.40 -5.95 7.25
CA HIS A 70 -3.51 -5.31 5.95
C HIS A 70 -3.23 -3.80 6.08
N VAL A 71 -2.37 -3.26 5.24
CA VAL A 71 -2.09 -1.83 5.18
C VAL A 71 -2.27 -1.33 3.75
N TYR A 72 -3.11 -0.32 3.60
CA TYR A 72 -3.22 0.44 2.36
C TYR A 72 -2.18 1.53 2.36
N LEU A 73 -1.33 1.54 1.35
CA LEU A 73 -0.40 2.61 1.07
C LEU A 73 -1.06 3.54 0.05
N LEU A 74 -1.39 4.74 0.49
CA LEU A 74 -1.87 5.80 -0.40
C LEU A 74 -0.63 6.33 -1.11
N VAL A 75 -0.59 6.22 -2.42
CA VAL A 75 0.58 6.59 -3.20
C VAL A 75 0.26 7.56 -4.33
N SER A 76 1.28 8.26 -4.79
CA SER A 76 1.23 9.04 -6.04
C SER A 76 2.37 8.61 -6.96
N THR A 77 2.12 8.60 -8.26
CA THR A 77 3.15 8.31 -9.27
C THR A 77 4.22 9.40 -9.28
N VAL A 78 5.49 9.02 -9.27
CA VAL A 78 6.62 9.92 -9.49
C VAL A 78 6.95 9.91 -10.98
N SER A 79 6.56 10.95 -11.70
CA SER A 79 7.02 11.15 -13.08
C SER A 79 8.49 11.58 -13.05
N GLU A 80 9.37 10.81 -13.68
CA GLU A 80 10.72 11.28 -14.00
C GLU A 80 10.60 12.41 -15.03
N HIS A 81 11.03 13.62 -14.65
CA HIS A 81 11.18 14.77 -15.55
C HIS A 81 12.62 14.85 -16.07
#